data_AF-A0A9D9RY04-F1
#
_entry.id   AF-A0A9D9RY04-F1
#
_cell.length_a   1.000
_cell.length_b   1.000
_cell.length_c   1.000
_cell.angle_alpha   90.00
_cell.angle_beta   90.00
_cell.angle_gamma   90.00
#
_symmetry.space_group_name_H-M   'P 1'
#
loop_
_entity.id
_entity.type
_entity.pdbx_description
1 polymer ?
#
loop_
_entity_poly.entity_id
_entity_poly.type
_entity_poly.pdbx_seq_one_letter_code
_entity_poly.pdbx_strand_id
1 'polypeptide(L)'
;ALLIFITCEGEDELERRLRERKTETADSLSLRIATARKELQRIEAFDYVIVNEDFHLDDTVDKVRAIITSEHLRVKQRKVTL
;
A
#
# COMPACT_ATOMS: atom_id res chain seq x y z
N ALA A 1 -3.78 15.80 -1.51
CA ALA A 1 -3.33 14.58 -2.20
C ALA A 1 -4.29 13.47 -1.83
N LEU A 2 -4.28 12.34 -2.55
CA LEU A 2 -5.00 11.13 -2.14
C LEU A 2 -3.97 10.06 -1.80
N LEU A 3 -4.05 9.53 -0.59
CA LEU A 3 -3.06 8.61 -0.04
C LEU A 3 -3.61 7.19 -0.12
N ILE A 4 -3.06 6.38 -1.04
CA ILE A 4 -3.39 4.97 -1.18
C ILE A 4 -2.22 4.14 -0.64
N PHE A 5 -2.48 3.33 0.38
CA PHE A 5 -1.51 2.39 0.91
C PHE A 5 -1.67 1.04 0.23
N ILE A 6 -0.63 0.56 -0.44
CA ILE A 6 -0.63 -0.76 -1.09
C ILE A 6 0.24 -1.70 -0.27
N THR A 7 -0.34 -2.77 0.26
CA THR A 7 0.32 -3.75 1.13
C THR A 7 0.16 -5.17 0.60
N CYS A 8 0.92 -6.13 1.11
CA CYS A 8 0.75 -7.57 0.82
C CYS A 8 -0.22 -8.21 1.84
N GLU A 9 -0.68 -9.44 1.58
CA GLU A 9 -1.64 -10.21 2.43
C GLU A 9 -1.15 -10.58 3.84
N GLY A 10 -0.06 -9.99 4.31
CA GLY A 10 0.43 -10.20 5.67
C GLY A 10 1.85 -9.67 5.85
N GLU A 11 2.23 -9.46 7.11
CA GLU A 11 3.61 -9.12 7.49
C GLU A 11 4.58 -10.23 7.04
N ASP A 12 4.16 -11.50 7.18
CA ASP A 12 4.95 -12.67 6.78
C ASP A 12 5.19 -12.72 5.26
N GLU A 13 4.16 -12.42 4.46
CA GLU A 13 4.28 -12.43 3.00
C GLU A 13 5.08 -11.23 2.50
N LEU A 14 4.90 -10.06 3.13
CA LEU A 14 5.73 -8.89 2.88
C LEU A 14 7.20 -9.21 3.17
N GLU A 15 7.51 -9.81 4.33
CA GLU A 15 8.85 -10.24 4.68
C GLU A 15 9.38 -11.28 3.67
N ARG A 16 8.58 -12.26 3.27
CA ARG A 16 8.95 -13.27 2.27
C ARG A 16 9.32 -12.62 0.94
N ARG A 17 8.48 -11.73 0.39
CA ARG A 17 8.76 -11.01 -0.86
C ARG A 17 9.98 -10.09 -0.75
N LEU A 18 10.19 -9.45 0.39
CA LEU A 18 11.37 -8.63 0.63
C LEU A 18 12.65 -9.48 0.69
N ARG A 19 12.59 -10.67 1.32
CA ARG A 19 13.68 -11.65 1.33
C ARG A 19 13.95 -12.24 -0.06
N GLU A 20 12.91 -12.54 -0.83
CA GLU A 20 13.02 -13.10 -2.19
C GLU A 20 13.70 -12.14 -3.17
N ARG A 21 13.57 -10.83 -2.97
CA ARG A 21 14.25 -9.85 -3.81
C ARG A 21 15.78 -9.98 -3.77
N LYS A 22 16.37 -10.66 -2.76
CA LYS A 22 17.80 -11.06 -2.64
C LYS A 22 18.85 -9.99 -2.99
N THR A 23 18.44 -8.73 -3.12
CA THR A 23 19.28 -7.59 -3.55
C THR A 23 19.58 -6.64 -2.40
N GLU A 24 19.14 -7.00 -1.18
CA GLU A 24 19.19 -6.15 0.00
C GLU A 24 19.87 -6.90 1.16
N THR A 25 20.69 -6.19 1.92
CA THR A 25 21.36 -6.69 3.11
C THR A 25 20.35 -6.96 4.24
N ALA A 26 20.67 -7.87 5.16
CA ALA A 26 19.78 -8.22 6.29
C ALA A 26 19.35 -6.99 7.13
N ASP A 27 20.23 -5.99 7.24
CA ASP A 27 19.94 -4.73 7.94
C ASP A 27 18.90 -3.87 7.19
N SER A 28 18.98 -3.74 5.86
CA SER A 28 18.03 -2.93 5.10
C SER A 28 16.65 -3.58 5.01
N LEU A 29 16.61 -4.92 4.98
CA LEU A 29 15.38 -5.70 5.12
C LEU A 29 14.68 -5.40 6.45
N SER A 30 15.42 -5.52 7.56
CA SER A 30 14.88 -5.29 8.90
C SER A 30 14.37 -3.86 9.07
N LEU A 31 15.07 -2.88 8.48
CA LEU A 31 14.65 -1.48 8.48
C LEU A 31 13.36 -1.28 7.67
N ARG A 32 13.23 -1.93 6.50
CA ARG A 32 12.02 -1.87 5.66
C ARG A 32 10.82 -2.50 6.35
N ILE A 33 10.98 -3.66 6.99
CA ILE A 33 9.91 -4.30 7.76
C ILE A 33 9.49 -3.40 8.92
N ALA A 34 10.45 -2.87 9.68
CA ALA A 34 10.17 -1.93 10.77
C ALA A 34 9.45 -0.66 10.27
N THR A 35 9.80 -0.18 9.08
CA THR A 35 9.17 0.99 8.45
C THR A 35 7.75 0.67 8.02
N ALA A 36 7.54 -0.44 7.30
CA ALA A 36 6.22 -0.91 6.90
C ALA A 36 5.31 -1.12 8.13
N ARG A 37 5.85 -1.65 9.23
CA ARG A 37 5.12 -1.80 10.50
C ARG A 37 4.73 -0.46 11.12
N LYS A 38 5.60 0.54 11.06
CA LYS A 38 5.28 1.92 11.48
C LYS A 38 4.25 2.58 10.55
N GLU A 39 4.29 2.29 9.26
CA GLU A 39 3.30 2.77 8.29
C GLU A 39 1.93 2.11 8.52
N LEU A 40 1.89 0.82 8.82
CA LEU A 40 0.67 0.10 9.25
C LEU A 40 0.09 0.67 10.53
N GLN A 41 0.91 1.14 11.48
CA GLN A 41 0.40 1.88 12.65
C GLN A 41 -0.19 3.25 12.29
N ARG A 42 0.18 3.81 11.14
CA ARG A 42 -0.31 5.08 10.61
C ARG A 42 -1.31 4.87 9.46
N ILE A 43 -1.89 3.68 9.31
CA ILE A 43 -2.83 3.39 8.24
C ILE A 43 -4.05 4.32 8.28
N GLU A 44 -4.40 4.81 9.47
CA GLU A 44 -5.48 5.80 9.68
C GLU A 44 -5.22 7.15 9.00
N ALA A 45 -3.96 7.47 8.69
CA ALA A 45 -3.60 8.67 7.94
C ALA A 45 -3.75 8.49 6.41
N PHE A 46 -3.94 7.27 5.94
CA PHE A 46 -4.19 6.97 4.52
C PHE A 46 -5.68 6.95 4.23
N ASP A 47 -6.05 7.31 3.01
CA ASP A 47 -7.43 7.39 2.58
C ASP A 47 -8.00 6.01 2.21
N TYR A 48 -7.15 5.15 1.65
CA TYR A 48 -7.50 3.81 1.19
C TYR A 48 -6.36 2.84 1.43
N VAL A 49 -6.71 1.59 1.76
CA VAL A 49 -5.77 0.46 1.83
C VAL A 49 -6.12 -0.54 0.73
N ILE A 50 -5.12 -1.01 -0.01
CA ILE A 50 -5.27 -2.04 -1.03
C ILE A 50 -4.29 -3.16 -0.71
N VAL A 51 -4.82 -4.37 -0.57
CA VAL A 51 -4.01 -5.57 -0.42
C VAL A 51 -3.74 -6.13 -1.81
N ASN A 52 -2.46 -6.26 -2.14
CA ASN A 52 -1.92 -6.78 -3.40
C ASN A 52 -1.46 -8.24 -3.19
N GLU A 53 -2.36 -9.16 -3.48
CA GLU A 53 -2.15 -10.60 -3.41
C GLU A 53 -1.25 -11.06 -4.56
N ASP A 54 -0.47 -12.14 -4.35
CA ASP A 54 0.39 -12.67 -5.42
C ASP A 54 -0.49 -13.15 -6.58
N PHE A 55 -0.09 -12.83 -7.82
CA PHE A 55 -0.83 -13.15 -9.05
C PHE A 55 -2.17 -12.41 -9.26
N HIS A 56 -2.56 -11.49 -8.36
CA HIS A 56 -3.79 -10.67 -8.48
C HIS A 56 -3.47 -9.19 -8.75
N LEU A 57 -2.55 -8.93 -9.67
CA LEU A 57 -2.21 -7.57 -10.07
C LEU A 57 -3.39 -6.86 -10.75
N ASP A 58 -4.11 -7.56 -11.62
CA ASP A 58 -5.26 -7.00 -12.34
C ASP A 58 -6.36 -6.55 -11.36
N ASP A 59 -6.66 -7.35 -10.34
CA ASP A 59 -7.63 -6.99 -9.29
C ASP A 59 -7.17 -5.76 -8.49
N THR A 60 -5.86 -5.68 -8.21
CA THR A 60 -5.26 -4.51 -7.53
C THR A 60 -5.41 -3.26 -8.39
N VAL A 61 -5.17 -3.35 -9.70
CA VAL A 61 -5.33 -2.25 -10.65
C VAL A 61 -6.79 -1.82 -10.75
N ASP A 62 -7.72 -2.76 -10.80
CA ASP A 62 -9.15 -2.46 -10.86
C ASP A 62 -9.65 -1.79 -9.57
N LYS A 63 -9.17 -2.22 -8.40
CA LYS A 63 -9.44 -1.54 -7.12
C LYS A 63 -8.93 -0.08 -7.14
N VAL A 64 -7.70 0.16 -7.61
CA VAL A 64 -7.15 1.52 -7.75
C VAL A 64 -8.02 2.35 -8.71
N ARG A 65 -8.38 1.80 -9.88
CA ARG A 65 -9.27 2.47 -10.84
C ARG A 65 -10.60 2.83 -10.20
N ALA A 66 -11.21 1.91 -9.47
CA ALA A 66 -12.48 2.14 -8.79
C ALA A 66 -12.39 3.27 -7.76
N ILE A 67 -11.30 3.35 -6.99
CA ILE A 67 -11.05 4.45 -6.04
C ILE A 67 -10.94 5.78 -6.78
N ILE A 68 -10.14 5.84 -7.85
CA ILE A 68 -9.98 7.07 -8.64
C ILE A 68 -11.32 7.50 -9.24
N THR A 69 -12.08 6.58 -9.83
CA THR A 69 -13.40 6.87 -10.40
C THR A 69 -14.37 7.35 -9.33
N SER A 70 -14.41 6.70 -8.17
CA SER A 70 -15.28 7.10 -7.05
C SER A 70 -14.95 8.51 -6.55
N GLU A 71 -13.68 8.87 -6.48
CA GLU A 71 -13.25 10.20 -6.06
C GLU A 71 -13.53 11.27 -7.11
N HIS A 72 -13.52 10.93 -8.41
CA HIS A 72 -13.97 11.83 -9.48
C HIS A 72 -15.48 12.07 -9.45
N LEU A 73 -16.27 11.07 -9.06
CA LEU A 73 -17.73 11.16 -8.95
C LEU A 73 -18.20 11.81 -7.64
N ARG A 74 -17.27 12.16 -6.74
CA ARG A 74 -17.58 12.70 -5.42
C ARG A 74 -18.04 14.17 -5.52
N VAL A 75 -19.28 14.42 -5.11
CA VAL A 75 -19.90 15.77 -5.15
C VAL A 75 -19.11 16.82 -4.35
N LYS A 76 -18.54 16.42 -3.21
CA LYS A 76 -17.63 17.26 -2.43
C LYS A 76 -16.20 16.79 -2.68
N GLN A 77 -15.54 17.43 -3.64
CA GLN A 77 -14.13 17.17 -3.92
C GLN A 77 -13.29 17.48 -2.67
N ARG A 78 -12.38 16.55 -2.35
CA ARG A 78 -11.41 16.77 -1.27
C ARG A 78 -10.50 17.92 -1.67
N LYS A 79 -10.52 19.00 -0.88
CA LYS A 79 -9.57 20.10 -1.06
C LYS A 79 -8.18 19.59 -0.73
N VAL A 80 -7.31 19.56 -1.74
CA VAL A 80 -5.90 19.27 -1.55
C VAL A 80 -5.23 20.53 -1.03
N THR A 81 -4.88 20.55 0.25
CA THR A 81 -3.96 21.54 0.79
C THR A 81 -2.54 21.02 0.57
N LEU A 82 -1.74 21.75 -0.21
CA LEU A 82 -0.31 21.49 -0.45
C LEU A 82 0.53 22.15 0.64
#